data_AF-A0A1I4GKM0-F1
#
_entry.id   AF-A0A1I4GKM0-F1
#
_cell.length_a   1.000
_cell.length_b   1.000
_cell.length_c   1.000
_cell.angle_alpha   90.00
_cell.angle_beta   90.00
_cell.angle_gamma   90.00
#
_symmetry.space_group_name_H-M   'P 1'
#
loop_
_entity.id
_entity.type
_entity.pdbx_description
1 polymer ?
#
loop_
_entity_poly.entity_id
_entity_poly.type
_entity_poly.pdbx_seq_one_letter_code
_entity_poly.pdbx_strand_id
1 'polypeptide(L)' 'MKHIPKESTDDALIQEFLKNGGKVSVGKTKPLPSELGLSNNAWNNKLTKEEKAARDKK' A
#
# COMPACT_ATOMS: atom_id res chain seq x y z
N MET A 1 2.13 -18.13 -6.53
CA MET A 1 3.42 -18.67 -6.04
C MET A 1 3.60 -18.23 -4.59
N LYS A 2 3.99 -19.11 -3.66
CA LYS A 2 4.29 -18.71 -2.28
C LYS A 2 5.60 -17.92 -2.27
N HIS A 3 5.53 -16.65 -1.89
CA HIS A 3 6.72 -15.87 -1.58
C HIS A 3 7.26 -16.38 -0.23
N ILE A 4 8.42 -17.03 -0.26
CA ILE A 4 9.14 -17.44 0.94
C ILE A 4 10.21 -16.35 1.15
N PRO A 5 10.04 -15.43 2.12
CA PRO A 5 11.05 -14.42 2.40
C PRO A 5 12.33 -15.13 2.86
N LYS A 6 13.46 -14.88 2.19
CA LYS A 6 14.76 -15.33 2.68
C LYS A 6 15.26 -14.28 3.66
N GLU A 7 15.20 -14.59 4.95
CA GLU A 7 15.42 -13.61 6.02
C GLU A 7 16.79 -12.92 6.02
N SER A 8 17.79 -13.44 5.28
CA SER A 8 19.13 -12.83 5.24
C SER A 8 19.54 -12.25 3.89
N THR A 9 18.80 -12.56 2.81
CA THR A 9 19.22 -12.13 1.46
C THR A 9 18.82 -10.69 1.19
N ASP A 10 17.65 -10.29 1.66
CA ASP A 10 17.10 -8.97 1.36
C ASP A 10 17.89 -7.87 2.06
N ASP A 11 18.27 -8.07 3.33
CA ASP A 11 19.08 -7.09 4.08
C ASP A 11 20.49 -6.91 3.49
N ALA A 12 21.13 -8.00 3.04
CA ALA A 12 22.45 -7.93 2.41
C ALA A 12 22.40 -7.12 1.10
N LEU A 13 21.38 -7.35 0.28
CA LEU A 13 21.16 -6.61 -0.97
C LEU A 13 20.84 -5.14 -0.72
N ILE A 14 20.01 -4.84 0.29
CA ILE A 14 19.70 -3.46 0.68
C ILE A 14 20.98 -2.75 1.14
N GLN A 15 21.83 -3.40 1.94
CA GLN A 15 23.09 -2.81 2.40
C GLN A 15 24.06 -2.55 1.25
N GLU A 16 24.19 -3.46 0.30
CA GLU A 16 25.03 -3.27 -0.88
C GLU A 16 24.53 -2.11 -1.75
N PHE A 17 23.23 -2.02 -1.98
CA PHE A 17 22.60 -0.92 -2.69
C PHE A 17 22.89 0.44 -2.02
N LEU A 18 22.79 0.53 -0.69
CA LEU A 18 23.09 1.74 0.06
C LEU A 18 24.59 2.09 0.04
N LYS A 19 25.49 1.10 0.16
CA LYS A 19 26.95 1.30 0.10
C LYS A 19 27.42 1.82 -1.26
N ASN A 20 26.76 1.40 -2.33
CA ASN A 20 27.04 1.85 -3.70
C ASN A 20 26.43 3.25 -4.00
N GLY A 21 25.91 3.95 -3.00
CA GLY A 21 25.33 5.29 -3.13
C GLY A 21 23.85 5.31 -3.51
N GLY A 22 23.16 4.17 -3.47
CA GLY A 22 21.72 4.07 -3.66
C GLY A 22 20.95 4.81 -2.55
N LYS A 23 19.84 5.45 -2.91
CA LYS A 23 18.99 6.19 -1.98
C LYS A 23 17.59 5.61 -1.97
N VAL A 24 17.13 5.17 -0.82
CA VAL A 24 15.73 4.77 -0.62
C VAL A 24 14.91 6.03 -0.33
N SER A 25 14.03 6.41 -1.26
CA SER A 25 13.06 7.48 -1.04
C SER A 25 11.66 6.88 -0.95
N VAL A 26 11.02 7.08 0.20
CA VAL A 26 9.58 6.80 0.32
C VAL A 26 8.85 8.08 -0.08
N GLY A 27 8.34 8.08 -1.31
CA GLY A 27 7.47 9.16 -1.78
C GLY A 27 6.17 9.17 -0.98
N LYS A 28 5.63 10.34 -0.68
CA LYS A 28 4.27 10.46 -0.16
C LYS A 28 3.30 10.09 -1.28
N THR A 29 2.73 8.89 -1.23
CA THR A 29 1.64 8.51 -2.13
C THR A 29 0.40 9.31 -1.77
N LYS A 30 -0.32 9.80 -2.80
CA LYS A 30 -1.62 10.45 -2.60
C LYS A 30 -2.51 9.52 -1.77
N PRO A 31 -3.21 10.03 -0.73
CA PRO A 31 -4.13 9.20 0.04
C PRO A 31 -5.10 8.53 -0.94
N LEU A 32 -5.25 7.21 -0.78
CA LEU A 32 -6.15 6.44 -1.61
C LEU A 32 -7.56 7.03 -1.45
N PRO A 33 -8.31 7.24 -2.55
CA PRO A 33 -9.69 7.65 -2.47
C PRO A 33 -10.45 6.76 -1.49
N SER A 34 -11.14 7.38 -0.54
CA SER A 34 -11.89 6.68 0.50
C SER A 34 -13.06 5.86 -0.04
N GLU A 35 -13.40 6.04 -1.32
CA GLU A 35 -14.38 5.24 -2.07
C GLU A 35 -13.85 3.88 -2.54
N LEU A 36 -12.53 3.64 -2.51
CA LEU A 36 -11.94 2.42 -3.05
C LEU A 36 -12.13 1.18 -2.16
N GLY A 37 -12.67 1.35 -0.95
CA GLY A 37 -13.03 0.23 -0.07
C GLY A 37 -11.89 -0.76 0.13
N LEU A 38 -10.88 -0.41 0.93
CA LEU A 38 -9.68 -1.22 1.16
C LEU A 38 -9.91 -2.50 2.00
N SER A 39 -11.11 -3.08 1.97
CA SER A 39 -11.38 -4.37 2.60
C SER A 39 -11.14 -5.49 1.58
N ASN A 40 -10.69 -6.65 2.07
CA ASN A 40 -10.33 -7.82 1.26
C ASN A 40 -11.40 -8.28 0.27
N ASN A 41 -12.66 -7.86 0.43
CA ASN A 41 -13.80 -8.25 -0.41
C ASN A 41 -14.47 -7.06 -1.14
N ALA A 42 -13.99 -5.83 -0.99
CA ALA A 42 -14.61 -4.63 -1.57
C ALA A 42 -13.79 -3.99 -2.69
N TRP A 43 -12.77 -4.69 -3.20
CA TRP A 43 -11.91 -4.17 -4.26
C TRP A 43 -12.75 -3.80 -5.49
N ASN A 44 -12.73 -2.50 -5.85
CA ASN A 44 -13.51 -1.89 -6.95
C ASN A 44 -15.03 -1.76 -6.73
N ASN A 45 -15.54 -2.00 -5.52
CA ASN A 45 -16.94 -1.74 -5.18
C ASN A 45 -17.08 -0.32 -4.62
N LYS A 46 -17.58 0.60 -5.45
CA LYS A 46 -17.90 1.97 -5.03
C LYS A 46 -19.13 1.96 -4.11
N LEU A 47 -19.10 2.78 -3.07
CA LEU A 47 -20.27 3.04 -2.22
C LEU A 47 -21.44 3.56 -3.06
N THR A 48 -22.65 3.09 -2.74
CA THR A 48 -23.91 3.65 -3.25
C THR A 48 -24.12 5.08 -2.74
N LYS A 49 -25.07 5.82 -3.32
CA LYS A 49 -25.33 7.23 -2.98
C LYS A 49 -25.74 7.38 -1.51
N GLU A 50 -26.51 6.42 -1.02
CA GLU A 50 -27.04 6.35 0.33
C GLU A 50 -25.93 6.08 1.34
N GLU A 51 -25.01 5.15 1.02
CA GLU A 51 -23.85 4.83 1.85
C GLU A 51 -22.85 5.99 1.94
N LYS A 52 -22.65 6.72 0.83
CA LYS A 52 -21.84 7.96 0.84
C LYS A 52 -22.45 9.01 1.77
N ALA A 53 -23.76 9.25 1.66
CA ALA A 53 -24.47 10.23 2.49
C ALA A 53 -24.46 9.85 3.99
N ALA A 54 -24.53 8.57 4.33
CA ALA A 54 -24.40 8.09 5.71
C ALA A 54 -22.98 8.28 6.27
N ARG A 55 -21.95 8.11 5.43
CA ARG A 55 -20.55 8.32 5.83
C ARG A 55 -20.20 9.78 6.05
N ASP A 56 -20.62 10.66 5.13
CA ASP A 56 -20.28 12.09 5.17
C ASP A 56 -21.14 12.88 6.17
N LYS A 57 -22.19 12.27 6.74
CA LYS A 57 -22.98 12.80 7.87
C LYS A 57 -22.35 12.57 9.25
N LYS A 58 -21.16 11.97 9.31
CA LYS A 58 -20.43 11.66 10.55
C LYS A 58 -19.21 12.57 10.67
#